data_AF-A0A3M1AJ26-F1
#
_entry.id   AF-A0A3M1AJ26-F1
#
_cell.length_a   1.000
_cell.length_b   1.000
_cell.length_c   1.000
_cell.angle_alpha   90.00
_cell.angle_beta   90.00
_cell.angle_gamma   90.00
#
_symmetry.space_group_name_H-M   'P 1'
#
loop_
_entity.id
_entity.type
_entity.pdbx_description
1 polymer ?
#
loop_
_entity_poly.entity_id
_entity_poly.type
_entity_poly.pdbx_seq_one_letter_code
_entity_poly.pdbx_strand_id
1 'polypeptide(L)'
;MADPHKQPWILAAHQYPFTVEPNVFCVLRPLVSLSGETYAAENFPNRGKVWWMLRSDFPRHEVQPGALFISRIEETQHYDPDNPQKDRFQAVRSDIRPVRNEVVEVLELTGTSLDEALGKGVVFPRPVPERVLLRIGEDIYGPLHATHRIDNGQPIRLFLEGESELDHIVYRVSREDFEKFRLAEIQEHRIVYDFHYEIGSSDFRNRTPEGQVSQQLILARDFDRLLHWMKETGEPIDVATNAQILQWFSKAQTLTRTERKMLRNFIARFIDQDLPVDMKIFAQRKKRFEAILRNVDALVACGDLLSEMMLQEEAYRRIFNERVDRLASSRVEKEVERRKAEIKKEIASLEERRTEMEEALRRLTDEFDNERRKQKTRLEREMKKEQAAWTKKINLCRKELESLTGDLAQARERLYEELIHRYPLP
;
A
#
# COMPACT_ATOMS: atom_id res chain seq x y z
N MET A 1 22.25 2.45 -44.20
CA MET A 1 20.93 3.12 -44.21
C MET A 1 19.90 2.09 -43.84
N ALA A 2 19.12 2.31 -42.78
CA ALA A 2 18.05 1.38 -42.47
C ALA A 2 16.92 1.50 -43.48
N ASP A 3 16.30 0.35 -43.71
CA ASP A 3 15.11 0.24 -44.52
C ASP A 3 13.92 0.82 -43.73
N PRO A 4 13.25 1.90 -44.22
CA PRO A 4 12.12 2.52 -43.54
C PRO A 4 10.99 1.53 -43.21
N HIS A 5 10.93 0.38 -43.88
CA HIS A 5 9.93 -0.68 -43.67
C HIS A 5 10.19 -1.57 -42.44
N LYS A 6 11.41 -1.58 -41.88
CA LYS A 6 11.79 -2.59 -40.88
C LYS A 6 11.47 -2.22 -39.43
N GLN A 7 11.05 -0.98 -39.17
CA GLN A 7 10.84 -0.50 -37.80
C GLN A 7 9.68 0.50 -37.68
N PRO A 8 9.05 0.60 -36.50
CA PRO A 8 8.06 1.63 -36.23
C PRO A 8 8.67 3.03 -36.20
N TRP A 9 7.90 4.00 -36.69
CA TRP A 9 8.23 5.41 -36.70
C TRP A 9 7.31 6.19 -35.77
N ILE A 10 7.89 7.17 -35.09
CA ILE A 10 7.15 8.26 -34.44
C ILE A 10 6.78 9.26 -35.53
N LEU A 11 5.48 9.47 -35.67
CA LEU A 11 4.84 10.28 -36.68
C LEU A 11 4.04 11.38 -35.99
N ALA A 12 4.14 12.62 -36.44
CA ALA A 12 3.28 13.70 -35.98
C ALA A 12 2.16 13.97 -36.99
N ALA A 13 0.93 14.19 -36.51
CA ALA A 13 -0.13 14.69 -37.37
C ALA A 13 0.27 16.04 -37.97
N HIS A 14 0.35 16.12 -39.30
CA HIS A 14 0.75 17.34 -39.99
C HIS A 14 -0.41 18.32 -40.13
N GLN A 15 -1.66 17.83 -40.11
CA GLN A 15 -2.88 18.60 -40.33
C GLN A 15 -4.08 17.89 -39.71
N TYR A 16 -5.21 18.59 -39.64
CA TYR A 16 -6.50 18.00 -39.24
C TYR A 16 -6.97 16.92 -40.23
N PRO A 17 -7.78 15.94 -39.78
CA PRO A 17 -8.38 14.94 -40.65
C PRO A 17 -9.28 15.58 -41.71
N PHE A 18 -9.21 15.07 -42.94
CA PHE A 18 -10.04 15.50 -44.07
C PHE A 18 -10.72 14.30 -44.73
N THR A 19 -11.83 14.56 -45.44
CA THR A 19 -12.64 13.50 -46.05
C THR A 19 -12.40 13.47 -47.55
N VAL A 20 -12.09 12.29 -48.08
CA VAL A 20 -12.09 11.97 -49.50
C VAL A 20 -13.04 10.79 -49.65
N GLU A 21 -14.29 11.08 -49.97
CA GLU A 21 -15.42 10.15 -49.82
C GLU A 21 -15.14 8.77 -50.45
N PRO A 22 -15.42 7.66 -49.72
CA PRO A 22 -16.05 7.58 -48.39
C PRO A 22 -15.07 7.62 -47.20
N ASN A 23 -13.78 7.83 -47.45
CA ASN A 23 -12.71 7.63 -46.47
C ASN A 23 -12.27 8.92 -45.80
N VAL A 24 -11.75 8.80 -44.58
CA VAL A 24 -11.13 9.90 -43.83
C VAL A 24 -9.63 9.70 -43.80
N PHE A 25 -8.87 10.76 -44.05
CA PHE A 25 -7.43 10.74 -44.12
C PHE A 25 -6.81 11.81 -43.23
N CYS A 26 -5.56 11.58 -42.83
CA CYS A 26 -4.68 12.56 -42.24
C CYS A 26 -3.31 12.40 -42.89
N VAL A 27 -2.59 13.51 -43.05
CA VAL A 27 -1.19 13.50 -43.48
C VAL A 27 -0.32 13.54 -42.23
N LEU A 28 0.68 12.67 -42.17
CA LEU A 28 1.62 12.56 -41.07
C LEU A 28 3.01 13.02 -41.49
N ARG A 29 3.76 13.57 -40.55
CA ARG A 29 5.17 13.91 -40.69
C ARG A 29 6.00 12.88 -39.92
N PRO A 30 6.87 12.10 -40.59
CA PRO A 30 7.85 11.27 -39.89
C PRO A 30 8.85 12.14 -39.11
N LEU A 31 9.08 11.80 -37.85
CA LEU A 31 10.00 12.52 -36.97
C LEU A 31 11.27 11.68 -36.74
N VAL A 32 11.11 10.56 -36.05
CA VAL A 32 12.20 9.67 -35.64
C VAL A 32 11.71 8.23 -35.54
N SER A 33 12.55 7.25 -35.85
CA SER A 33 12.26 5.85 -35.60
C SER A 33 12.44 5.49 -34.12
N LEU A 34 11.90 4.36 -33.68
CA LEU A 34 12.21 3.86 -32.32
C LEU A 34 13.70 3.52 -32.11
N SER A 35 14.48 3.38 -33.18
CA SER A 35 15.93 3.20 -33.13
C SER A 35 16.72 4.51 -33.12
N GLY A 36 16.05 5.67 -33.14
CA GLY A 36 16.69 6.99 -33.11
C GLY A 36 17.12 7.53 -34.48
N GLU A 37 16.70 6.87 -35.55
CA GLU A 37 16.98 7.38 -36.89
C GLU A 37 16.00 8.49 -37.24
N THR A 38 16.54 9.67 -37.55
CA THR A 38 15.73 10.82 -37.89
C THR A 38 15.30 10.81 -39.35
N TYR A 39 14.24 11.55 -39.62
CA TYR A 39 13.84 11.89 -40.98
C TYR A 39 15.02 12.40 -41.83
N ALA A 40 15.19 11.80 -43.02
CA ALA A 40 16.04 12.30 -44.08
C ALA A 40 15.18 12.43 -45.34
N ALA A 41 15.31 13.55 -46.07
CA ALA A 41 14.51 13.83 -47.26
C ALA A 41 14.67 12.76 -48.35
N GLU A 42 15.85 12.13 -48.44
CA GLU A 42 16.15 11.02 -49.35
C GLU A 42 15.31 9.78 -49.05
N ASN A 43 15.02 9.52 -47.77
CA ASN A 43 14.26 8.35 -47.32
C ASN A 43 12.75 8.54 -47.45
N PHE A 44 12.30 9.78 -47.65
CA PHE A 44 10.89 10.15 -47.77
C PHE A 44 10.73 11.14 -48.93
N PRO A 45 10.65 10.64 -50.19
CA PRO A 45 10.62 11.49 -51.36
C PRO A 45 9.33 12.33 -51.45
N ASN A 46 9.28 13.23 -52.44
CA ASN A 46 8.18 14.18 -52.64
C ASN A 46 8.03 15.13 -51.44
N ARG A 47 6.88 15.13 -50.75
CA ARG A 47 6.62 16.10 -49.66
C ARG A 47 7.23 15.68 -48.34
N GLY A 48 7.86 14.51 -48.28
CA GLY A 48 8.39 13.99 -47.03
C GLY A 48 7.31 13.57 -46.04
N LYS A 49 6.14 13.17 -46.54
CA LYS A 49 4.95 12.88 -45.73
C LYS A 49 4.54 11.42 -45.83
N VAL A 50 3.74 11.00 -44.85
CA VAL A 50 3.16 9.67 -44.77
C VAL A 50 1.65 9.81 -44.76
N TRP A 51 0.96 9.11 -45.67
CA TRP A 51 -0.50 9.09 -45.69
C TRP A 51 -1.06 8.19 -44.60
N TRP A 52 -2.16 8.59 -44.00
CA TRP A 52 -2.89 7.74 -43.07
C TRP A 52 -4.38 7.76 -43.37
N MET A 53 -4.92 6.60 -43.73
CA MET A 53 -6.36 6.37 -43.78
C MET A 53 -6.87 6.05 -42.37
N LEU A 54 -7.67 6.94 -41.79
CA LEU A 54 -8.22 6.75 -40.46
C LEU A 54 -9.18 5.57 -40.45
N ARG A 55 -9.11 4.77 -39.38
CA ARG A 55 -10.13 3.76 -39.12
C ARG A 55 -11.41 4.42 -38.64
N SER A 56 -12.55 3.80 -38.90
CA SER A 56 -13.87 4.32 -38.50
C SER A 56 -14.06 4.38 -36.98
N ASP A 57 -13.32 3.56 -36.22
CA ASP A 57 -13.31 3.50 -34.76
C ASP A 57 -12.33 4.49 -34.12
N PHE A 58 -11.51 5.21 -34.92
CA PHE A 58 -10.51 6.12 -34.38
C PHE A 58 -11.16 7.47 -33.98
N PRO A 59 -10.97 7.95 -32.74
CA PRO A 59 -11.53 9.22 -32.29
C PRO A 59 -10.89 10.39 -33.04
N ARG A 60 -11.66 11.02 -33.95
CA ARG A 60 -11.16 12.12 -34.80
C ARG A 60 -10.62 13.31 -33.99
N HIS A 61 -11.19 13.56 -32.81
CA HIS A 61 -10.78 14.67 -31.96
C HIS A 61 -9.38 14.48 -31.35
N GLU A 62 -8.83 13.27 -31.31
CA GLU A 62 -7.46 13.00 -30.88
C GLU A 62 -6.43 13.28 -31.99
N VAL A 63 -6.87 13.39 -33.25
CA VAL A 63 -6.01 13.66 -34.40
C VAL A 63 -5.89 15.17 -34.61
N GLN A 64 -5.16 15.81 -33.71
CA GLN A 64 -4.84 17.25 -33.76
C GLN A 64 -3.46 17.46 -34.39
N PRO A 65 -3.20 18.56 -35.12
CA PRO A 65 -1.84 18.87 -35.59
C PRO A 65 -0.80 18.81 -34.46
N GLY A 66 0.31 18.13 -34.71
CA GLY A 66 1.37 17.85 -33.75
C GLY A 66 1.14 16.65 -32.82
N ALA A 67 -0.07 16.06 -32.79
CA ALA A 67 -0.33 14.85 -32.02
C ALA A 67 0.55 13.70 -32.51
N LEU A 68 1.10 12.93 -31.57
CA LEU A 68 2.11 11.91 -31.86
C LEU A 68 1.48 10.52 -31.97
N PHE A 69 1.83 9.83 -33.05
CA PHE A 69 1.42 8.48 -33.36
C PHE A 69 2.64 7.61 -33.62
N ILE A 70 2.49 6.31 -33.38
CA ILE A 70 3.48 5.31 -33.74
C ILE A 70 2.88 4.32 -34.72
N SER A 71 3.61 4.02 -35.79
CA SER A 71 3.21 3.04 -36.80
C SER A 71 4.42 2.56 -37.58
N ARG A 72 4.36 1.33 -38.10
CA ARG A 72 5.15 0.97 -39.28
C ARG A 72 4.62 1.69 -40.52
N ILE A 73 5.48 1.84 -41.52
CA ILE A 73 5.13 2.45 -42.81
C ILE A 73 5.32 1.46 -43.96
N GLU A 74 4.44 1.56 -44.94
CA GLU A 74 4.41 0.73 -46.15
C GLU A 74 4.32 1.62 -47.40
N GLU A 75 4.64 1.08 -48.57
CA GLU A 75 4.55 1.83 -49.82
C GLU A 75 3.09 2.04 -50.23
N THR A 76 2.80 3.22 -50.79
CA THR A 76 1.49 3.51 -51.40
C THR A 76 1.41 2.87 -52.78
N GLN A 77 0.23 2.37 -53.15
CA GLN A 77 -0.01 1.81 -54.50
C GLN A 77 0.09 2.85 -55.63
N HIS A 78 0.04 4.13 -55.28
CA HIS A 78 -0.07 5.24 -56.24
C HIS A 78 1.13 6.18 -56.16
N TYR A 79 2.27 5.73 -55.65
CA TYR A 79 3.50 6.51 -55.67
C TYR A 79 3.89 6.87 -57.12
N ASP A 80 4.30 8.12 -57.29
CA ASP A 80 4.75 8.66 -58.57
C ASP A 80 5.90 9.64 -58.29
N PRO A 81 7.13 9.34 -58.72
CA PRO A 81 8.29 10.17 -58.45
C PRO A 81 8.21 11.54 -59.16
N ASP A 82 7.48 11.63 -60.27
CA ASP A 82 7.36 12.86 -61.06
C ASP A 82 6.21 13.75 -60.56
N ASN A 83 5.32 13.20 -59.73
CA ASN A 83 4.21 13.94 -59.14
C ASN A 83 4.48 14.27 -57.66
N PRO A 84 4.81 15.52 -57.33
CA PRO A 84 5.12 15.92 -55.96
C PRO A 84 3.93 15.84 -54.99
N GLN A 85 2.72 15.44 -55.44
CA GLN A 85 1.56 15.24 -54.57
C GLN A 85 1.35 13.77 -54.15
N LYS A 86 2.08 12.83 -54.75
CA LYS A 86 1.90 11.41 -54.52
C LYS A 86 3.03 10.87 -53.66
N ASP A 87 2.87 10.95 -52.34
CA ASP A 87 3.93 10.48 -51.43
C ASP A 87 4.10 8.96 -51.50
N ARG A 88 5.34 8.51 -51.30
CA ARG A 88 5.70 7.09 -51.42
C ARG A 88 5.14 6.22 -50.31
N PHE A 89 4.91 6.77 -49.12
CA PHE A 89 4.61 5.98 -47.93
C PHE A 89 3.25 6.28 -47.32
N GLN A 90 2.66 5.24 -46.73
CA GLN A 90 1.49 5.31 -45.85
C GLN A 90 1.74 4.58 -44.53
N ALA A 91 1.06 5.00 -43.48
CA ALA A 91 1.04 4.30 -42.20
C ALA A 91 0.18 3.05 -42.31
N VAL A 92 0.65 1.94 -41.74
CA VAL A 92 -0.09 0.69 -41.69
C VAL A 92 -1.38 0.88 -40.87
N ARG A 93 -2.53 0.83 -41.55
CA ARG A 93 -3.84 1.21 -41.00
C ARG A 93 -4.21 0.46 -39.70
N SER A 94 -3.82 -0.79 -39.56
CA SER A 94 -4.12 -1.62 -38.37
C SER A 94 -3.15 -1.41 -37.21
N ASP A 95 -1.95 -0.89 -37.48
CA ASP A 95 -0.81 -0.82 -36.54
C ASP A 95 -0.72 0.53 -35.83
N ILE A 96 -1.19 1.59 -36.50
CA ILE A 96 -1.10 2.95 -36.01
C ILE A 96 -1.89 3.18 -34.72
N ARG A 97 -1.21 3.79 -33.73
CA ARG A 97 -1.78 4.12 -32.42
C ARG A 97 -1.13 5.38 -31.83
N PRO A 98 -1.77 6.05 -30.85
CA PRO A 98 -1.14 7.15 -30.12
C PRO A 98 0.17 6.70 -29.42
N VAL A 99 1.14 7.61 -29.36
CA VAL A 99 2.36 7.41 -28.58
C VAL A 99 2.03 7.46 -27.08
N ARG A 100 2.64 6.57 -26.29
CA ARG A 100 2.46 6.51 -24.84
C ARG A 100 3.80 6.66 -24.13
N ASN A 101 4.41 5.55 -23.71
CA ASN A 101 5.64 5.53 -22.94
C ASN A 101 6.89 5.35 -23.81
N GLU A 102 6.73 5.27 -25.13
CA GLU A 102 7.86 5.13 -26.06
C GLU A 102 8.69 6.42 -26.19
N VAL A 103 8.11 7.56 -25.84
CA VAL A 103 8.73 8.88 -25.95
C VAL A 103 8.32 9.72 -24.75
N VAL A 104 9.26 10.52 -24.26
CA VAL A 104 9.00 11.62 -23.33
C VAL A 104 9.04 12.93 -24.12
N GLU A 105 7.99 13.73 -24.02
CA GLU A 105 7.91 15.02 -24.70
C GLU A 105 8.25 16.16 -23.72
N VAL A 106 9.08 17.12 -24.16
CA VAL A 106 9.35 18.35 -23.40
C VAL A 106 8.31 19.40 -23.80
N LEU A 107 7.41 19.74 -22.88
CA LEU A 107 6.35 20.71 -23.08
C LEU A 107 6.78 22.08 -22.59
N GLU A 108 6.70 23.09 -23.45
CA GLU A 108 6.97 24.48 -23.07
C GLU A 108 5.68 25.16 -22.61
N LEU A 109 5.66 25.62 -21.37
CA LEU A 109 4.53 26.33 -20.78
C LEU A 109 4.89 27.79 -20.54
N THR A 110 4.13 28.69 -21.14
CA THR A 110 4.29 30.14 -20.96
C THR A 110 3.22 30.67 -20.02
N GLY A 111 3.62 31.54 -19.09
CA GLY A 111 2.69 32.22 -18.17
C GLY A 111 1.98 31.32 -17.15
N THR A 112 2.39 30.06 -16.98
CA THR A 112 1.83 29.11 -16.01
C THR A 112 2.93 28.66 -15.05
N SER A 113 2.72 28.75 -13.74
CA SER A 113 3.67 28.21 -12.76
C SER A 113 3.53 26.69 -12.60
N LEU A 114 4.54 26.04 -12.02
CA LEU A 114 4.48 24.60 -11.72
C LEU A 114 3.26 24.25 -10.85
N ASP A 115 3.02 25.02 -9.77
CA ASP A 115 1.88 24.79 -8.87
C ASP A 115 0.52 24.90 -9.57
N GLU A 116 0.39 25.86 -10.49
CA GLU A 116 -0.85 26.03 -11.24
C GLU A 116 -1.05 24.89 -12.25
N ALA A 117 0.03 24.45 -12.90
CA ALA A 117 0.03 23.31 -13.82
C ALA A 117 -0.36 22.00 -13.11
N LEU A 118 0.18 21.75 -11.92
CA LEU A 118 -0.14 20.57 -11.11
C LEU A 118 -1.55 20.64 -10.49
N GLY A 119 -1.98 21.82 -10.04
CA GLY A 119 -3.23 21.96 -9.30
C GLY A 119 -4.50 21.98 -10.17
N LYS A 120 -4.47 22.71 -11.29
CA LYS A 120 -5.67 22.91 -12.15
C LYS A 120 -5.60 22.16 -13.47
N GLY A 121 -4.44 21.61 -13.79
CA GLY A 121 -4.10 21.14 -15.12
C GLY A 121 -3.82 22.28 -16.09
N VAL A 122 -3.23 21.93 -17.23
CA VAL A 122 -2.78 22.87 -18.27
C VAL A 122 -3.63 22.69 -19.52
N VAL A 123 -4.07 23.78 -20.12
CA VAL A 123 -4.73 23.74 -21.43
C VAL A 123 -3.66 23.60 -22.50
N PHE A 124 -3.73 22.54 -23.30
CA PHE A 124 -2.78 22.24 -24.36
C PHE A 124 -3.49 22.00 -25.69
N PRO A 125 -2.92 22.38 -26.84
CA PRO A 125 -3.62 22.34 -28.13
C PRO A 125 -3.86 20.92 -28.67
N ARG A 126 -3.21 19.91 -28.11
CA ARG A 126 -3.24 18.53 -28.63
C ARG A 126 -3.02 17.50 -27.51
N PRO A 127 -3.32 16.21 -27.76
CA PRO A 127 -2.85 15.14 -26.89
C PRO A 127 -1.31 15.09 -26.86
N VAL A 128 -0.79 14.69 -25.70
CA VAL A 128 0.65 14.49 -25.45
C VAL A 128 0.88 13.05 -24.96
N PRO A 129 2.12 12.53 -25.06
CA PRO A 129 2.49 11.25 -24.46
C PRO A 129 2.23 11.21 -22.94
N GLU A 130 2.14 10.01 -22.39
CA GLU A 130 1.90 9.79 -20.95
C GLU A 130 3.04 10.33 -20.07
N ARG A 131 4.26 10.45 -20.62
CA ARG A 131 5.42 10.98 -19.91
C ARG A 131 5.87 12.28 -20.53
N VAL A 132 6.05 13.30 -19.67
CA VAL A 132 6.44 14.64 -20.10
C VAL A 132 7.48 15.24 -19.17
N LEU A 133 8.27 16.17 -19.74
CA LEU A 133 9.02 17.16 -18.97
C LEU A 133 8.37 18.52 -19.21
N LEU A 134 8.30 19.37 -18.20
CA LEU A 134 7.82 20.74 -18.36
C LEU A 134 8.99 21.70 -18.39
N ARG A 135 9.04 22.54 -19.41
CA ARG A 135 9.87 23.74 -19.43
C ARG A 135 9.01 24.93 -19.02
N ILE A 136 9.37 25.54 -17.88
CA ILE A 136 8.70 26.73 -17.34
C ILE A 136 9.76 27.78 -17.03
N GLY A 137 9.81 28.84 -17.83
CA GLY A 137 10.85 29.87 -17.71
C GLY A 137 12.25 29.30 -17.94
N GLU A 138 13.13 29.50 -16.96
CA GLU A 138 14.52 29.03 -16.99
C GLU A 138 14.72 27.66 -16.34
N ASP A 139 13.66 26.95 -16.01
CA ASP A 139 13.72 25.66 -15.34
C ASP A 139 13.04 24.55 -16.15
N ILE A 140 13.51 23.32 -15.96
CA ILE A 140 12.88 22.10 -16.46
C ILE A 140 12.52 21.21 -15.28
N TYR A 141 11.28 20.71 -15.31
CA TYR A 141 10.66 19.90 -14.27
C TYR A 141 10.29 18.53 -14.84
N GLY A 142 10.72 17.47 -14.19
CA GLY A 142 10.22 16.13 -14.47
C GLY A 142 10.96 15.02 -13.73
N PRO A 143 10.57 13.76 -13.93
CA PRO A 143 9.50 13.30 -14.81
C PRO A 143 8.10 13.55 -14.26
N LEU A 144 7.18 13.86 -15.17
CA LEU A 144 5.75 13.98 -14.87
C LEU A 144 4.95 13.01 -15.72
N HIS A 145 3.90 12.45 -15.13
CA HIS A 145 2.86 11.71 -15.80
C HIS A 145 1.75 12.66 -16.25
N ALA A 146 1.40 12.63 -17.53
CA ALA A 146 0.34 13.44 -18.11
C ALA A 146 -0.87 12.58 -18.46
N THR A 147 -2.03 12.93 -17.89
CA THR A 147 -3.33 12.40 -18.31
C THR A 147 -4.12 13.51 -19.00
N HIS A 148 -4.84 13.18 -20.06
CA HIS A 148 -5.66 14.15 -20.78
C HIS A 148 -7.14 13.89 -20.52
N ARG A 149 -7.90 14.97 -20.35
CA ARG A 149 -9.35 14.93 -20.41
C ARG A 149 -9.80 15.69 -21.64
N ILE A 150 -10.52 15.00 -22.51
CA ILE A 150 -11.10 15.58 -23.71
C ILE A 150 -12.59 15.80 -23.44
N ASP A 151 -12.96 17.05 -23.20
CA ASP A 151 -14.36 17.44 -23.08
C ASP A 151 -14.86 17.88 -24.45
N ASN A 152 -16.01 17.37 -24.90
CA ASN A 152 -16.61 17.57 -26.23
C ASN A 152 -16.54 19.03 -26.75
N GLY A 153 -15.50 19.36 -27.52
CA GLY A 153 -15.30 20.69 -28.13
C GLY A 153 -14.56 21.73 -27.27
N GLN A 154 -14.08 21.35 -26.08
CA GLN A 154 -13.20 22.17 -25.24
C GLN A 154 -11.73 21.86 -25.56
N PRO A 155 -10.81 22.81 -25.32
CA PRO A 155 -9.39 22.56 -25.51
C PRO A 155 -8.90 21.50 -24.51
N ILE A 156 -7.94 20.68 -24.94
CA ILE A 156 -7.47 19.51 -24.18
C ILE A 156 -6.83 19.99 -22.89
N ARG A 157 -7.31 19.46 -21.76
CA ARG A 157 -6.71 19.74 -20.46
C ARG A 157 -5.84 18.57 -20.02
N LEU A 158 -4.58 18.88 -19.74
CA LEU A 158 -3.58 17.96 -19.21
C LEU A 158 -3.56 18.05 -17.69
N PHE A 159 -3.76 16.94 -17.01
CA PHE A 159 -3.51 16.80 -15.57
C PHE A 159 -2.15 16.14 -15.38
N LEU A 160 -1.34 16.73 -14.51
CA LEU A 160 0.07 16.41 -14.37
C LEU A 160 0.32 15.92 -12.94
N GLU A 161 0.97 14.77 -12.83
CA GLU A 161 1.29 14.13 -11.55
C GLU A 161 2.75 13.66 -11.56
N GLY A 162 3.37 13.52 -10.39
CA GLY A 162 4.72 12.92 -10.30
C GLY A 162 4.71 11.47 -10.81
N GLU A 163 5.76 11.04 -11.51
CA GLU A 163 5.82 9.71 -12.16
C GLU A 163 5.71 8.54 -11.15
N SER A 164 6.21 8.72 -9.92
CA SER A 164 6.08 7.73 -8.84
C SER A 164 4.88 8.05 -7.95
N GLU A 165 3.93 7.12 -7.88
CA GLU A 165 2.81 7.16 -6.91
C GLU A 165 3.26 7.12 -5.44
N LEU A 166 4.50 6.68 -5.18
CA LEU A 166 5.01 6.47 -3.83
C LEU A 166 5.77 7.67 -3.28
N ASP A 167 6.53 8.35 -4.14
CA ASP A 167 7.46 9.39 -3.71
C ASP A 167 6.99 10.80 -4.12
N HIS A 168 6.21 10.94 -5.20
CA HIS A 168 5.76 12.23 -5.73
C HIS A 168 6.88 13.28 -5.87
N ILE A 169 8.11 12.82 -6.15
CA ILE A 169 9.26 13.70 -6.35
C ILE A 169 9.41 13.97 -7.85
N VAL A 170 9.58 15.25 -8.17
CA VAL A 170 9.94 15.76 -9.48
C VAL A 170 11.27 16.50 -9.35
N TYR A 171 12.17 16.37 -10.32
CA TYR A 171 13.45 17.05 -10.29
C TYR A 171 13.38 18.36 -11.06
N ARG A 172 13.85 19.43 -10.44
CA ARG A 172 14.10 20.71 -11.09
C ARG A 172 15.55 20.83 -11.49
N VAL A 173 15.80 21.08 -12.77
CA VAL A 173 17.11 21.42 -13.31
C VAL A 173 17.03 22.76 -14.02
N SER A 174 18.12 23.52 -14.04
CA SER A 174 18.16 24.74 -14.84
C SER A 174 18.11 24.39 -16.33
N ARG A 175 17.49 25.27 -17.13
CA ARG A 175 17.46 25.16 -18.58
C ARG A 175 18.88 25.15 -19.14
N GLU A 176 19.77 25.99 -18.60
CA GLU A 176 21.16 26.04 -19.03
C GLU A 176 21.85 24.68 -18.88
N ASP A 177 21.68 24.01 -17.74
CA ASP A 177 22.32 22.72 -17.48
C ASP A 177 21.71 21.60 -18.32
N PHE A 178 20.39 21.64 -18.55
CA PHE A 178 19.74 20.71 -19.47
C PHE A 178 20.26 20.88 -20.91
N GLU A 179 20.44 22.12 -21.36
CA GLU A 179 20.99 22.42 -22.68
C GLU A 179 22.45 21.97 -22.81
N LYS A 180 23.27 22.13 -21.75
CA LYS A 180 24.64 21.59 -21.71
C LYS A 180 24.65 20.07 -21.79
N PHE A 181 23.80 19.39 -20.99
CA PHE A 181 23.65 17.94 -21.04
C PHE A 181 23.26 17.48 -22.45
N ARG A 182 22.25 18.13 -23.03
CA ARG A 182 21.79 17.88 -24.40
C ARG A 182 22.94 17.99 -25.40
N LEU A 183 23.72 19.07 -25.36
CA LEU A 183 24.80 19.34 -26.32
C LEU A 183 26.02 18.43 -26.13
N ALA A 184 26.38 18.09 -24.89
CA ALA A 184 27.47 17.18 -24.59
C ALA A 184 27.16 15.77 -25.11
N GLU A 185 25.93 15.31 -24.90
CA GLU A 185 25.50 13.98 -25.33
C GLU A 185 25.28 13.90 -26.84
N ILE A 186 24.86 14.98 -27.52
CA ILE A 186 24.77 15.02 -28.99
C ILE A 186 26.09 14.63 -29.70
N GLN A 187 27.25 14.82 -29.06
CA GLN A 187 28.54 14.46 -29.64
C GLN A 187 28.84 12.95 -29.60
N GLU A 188 28.19 12.19 -28.71
CA GLU A 188 28.38 10.74 -28.56
C GLU A 188 27.11 9.92 -28.86
N HIS A 189 25.94 10.35 -28.37
CA HIS A 189 24.63 9.72 -28.54
C HIS A 189 23.50 10.78 -28.52
N ARG A 190 22.74 10.94 -29.60
CA ARG A 190 21.64 11.93 -29.66
C ARG A 190 20.48 11.50 -28.75
N ILE A 191 20.36 12.13 -27.57
CA ILE A 191 19.31 11.86 -26.56
C ILE A 191 18.03 12.68 -26.81
N VAL A 192 18.17 13.96 -27.17
CA VAL A 192 17.04 14.87 -27.41
C VAL A 192 16.92 15.19 -28.90
N TYR A 193 15.70 15.11 -29.42
CA TYR A 193 15.39 15.35 -30.82
C TYR A 193 14.49 16.58 -30.97
N ASP A 194 15.05 17.64 -31.56
CA ASP A 194 14.33 18.86 -31.90
C ASP A 194 13.64 18.77 -33.26
N PHE A 195 12.35 19.06 -33.30
CA PHE A 195 11.54 19.12 -34.52
C PHE A 195 10.84 20.46 -34.63
N HIS A 196 11.06 21.15 -35.75
CA HIS A 196 10.40 22.40 -36.07
C HIS A 196 9.77 22.26 -37.45
N TYR A 197 8.45 22.43 -37.54
CA TYR A 197 7.75 22.24 -38.80
C TYR A 197 6.43 23.00 -38.89
N GLU A 198 6.03 23.25 -40.13
CA GLU A 198 4.74 23.85 -40.46
C GLU A 198 3.58 22.83 -40.37
N ILE A 199 2.41 23.32 -39.98
CA ILE A 199 1.13 22.62 -40.01
C ILE A 199 0.48 22.84 -41.38
N GLY A 200 0.04 21.76 -42.02
CA GLY A 200 -0.69 21.81 -43.29
C GLY A 200 -2.15 22.21 -43.09
N SER A 201 -2.79 22.71 -44.16
CA SER A 201 -4.18 23.14 -44.08
C SER A 201 -5.15 21.98 -43.85
N SER A 202 -6.25 22.29 -43.17
CA SER A 202 -7.42 21.40 -43.05
C SER A 202 -8.01 21.01 -44.41
N ASP A 203 -7.91 21.89 -45.42
CA ASP A 203 -8.09 21.52 -46.82
C ASP A 203 -6.78 20.99 -47.38
N PHE A 204 -6.69 19.68 -47.61
CA PHE A 204 -5.49 19.03 -48.16
C PHE A 204 -5.07 19.54 -49.55
N ARG A 205 -5.97 20.27 -50.25
CA ARG A 205 -5.66 20.93 -51.53
C ARG A 205 -5.02 22.29 -51.34
N ASN A 206 -5.28 22.94 -50.20
CA ASN A 206 -4.69 24.20 -49.82
C ASN A 206 -3.28 23.99 -49.25
N ARG A 207 -2.33 24.81 -49.70
CA ARG A 207 -0.90 24.66 -49.38
C ARG A 207 -0.40 25.72 -48.41
N THR A 208 -1.24 26.68 -48.04
CA THR A 208 -0.86 27.71 -47.08
C THR A 208 -0.72 27.07 -45.69
N PRO A 209 0.43 27.20 -45.03
CA PRO A 209 0.60 26.76 -43.66
C PRO A 209 -0.41 27.43 -42.73
N GLU A 210 -1.05 26.66 -41.86
CA GLU A 210 -1.97 27.19 -40.84
C GLU A 210 -1.26 27.55 -39.53
N GLY A 211 -0.01 27.09 -39.35
CA GLY A 211 0.78 27.37 -38.16
C GLY A 211 2.12 26.66 -38.15
N GLN A 212 2.82 26.75 -37.02
CA GLN A 212 4.08 26.06 -36.76
C GLN A 212 4.00 25.27 -35.46
N VAL A 213 4.73 24.15 -35.43
CA VAL A 213 4.88 23.30 -34.26
C VAL A 213 6.37 23.13 -33.99
N SER A 214 6.74 23.34 -32.73
CA SER A 214 8.03 22.94 -32.18
C SER A 214 7.81 21.82 -31.17
N GLN A 215 8.59 20.74 -31.29
CA GLN A 215 8.54 19.59 -30.39
C GLN A 215 9.95 19.14 -30.06
N GLN A 216 10.13 18.75 -28.81
CA GLN A 216 11.35 18.12 -28.33
C GLN A 216 11.00 16.76 -27.75
N LEU A 217 11.59 15.72 -28.32
CA LEU A 217 11.28 14.34 -27.98
C LEU A 217 12.53 13.65 -27.45
N ILE A 218 12.34 12.81 -26.44
CA ILE A 218 13.36 11.93 -25.86
C ILE A 218 12.83 10.51 -25.99
N LEU A 219 13.59 9.60 -26.61
CA LEU A 219 13.17 8.21 -26.72
C LEU A 219 13.25 7.51 -25.36
N ALA A 220 12.32 6.60 -25.07
CA ALA A 220 12.26 5.88 -23.80
C ALA A 220 13.58 5.19 -23.41
N ARG A 221 14.29 4.62 -24.40
CA ARG A 221 15.59 3.96 -24.17
C ARG A 221 16.68 4.90 -23.64
N ASP A 222 16.56 6.19 -23.96
CA ASP A 222 17.53 7.24 -23.59
C ASP A 222 17.05 8.02 -22.35
N PHE A 223 15.78 7.81 -21.95
CA PHE A 223 15.15 8.52 -20.86
C PHE A 223 15.72 8.16 -19.48
N ASP A 224 16.04 6.89 -19.24
CA ASP A 224 16.61 6.46 -17.96
C ASP A 224 17.95 7.16 -17.66
N ARG A 225 18.75 7.41 -18.70
CA ARG A 225 20.02 8.14 -18.58
C ARG A 225 19.79 9.60 -18.21
N LEU A 226 18.84 10.26 -18.87
CA LEU A 226 18.44 11.63 -18.53
C LEU A 226 17.90 11.70 -17.09
N LEU A 227 17.05 10.75 -16.71
CA LEU A 227 16.48 10.70 -15.36
C LEU A 227 17.55 10.51 -14.29
N HIS A 228 18.55 9.65 -14.55
CA HIS A 228 19.68 9.49 -13.64
C HIS A 228 20.47 10.79 -13.48
N TRP A 229 20.77 11.48 -14.58
CA TRP A 229 21.44 12.78 -14.53
C TRP A 229 20.62 13.84 -13.77
N MET A 230 19.29 13.90 -13.99
CA MET A 230 18.40 14.81 -13.26
C MET A 230 18.36 14.49 -11.76
N LYS A 231 18.47 13.23 -11.36
CA LYS A 231 18.54 12.81 -9.96
C LYS A 231 19.82 13.28 -9.27
N GLU A 232 20.94 13.31 -9.99
CA GLU A 232 22.25 13.70 -9.45
C GLU A 232 22.45 15.21 -9.43
N THR A 233 21.93 15.91 -10.43
CA THR A 233 22.18 17.35 -10.63
C THR A 233 21.01 18.23 -10.20
N GLY A 234 19.79 17.71 -10.27
CA GLY A 234 18.56 18.45 -10.03
C GLY A 234 18.17 18.54 -8.56
N GLU A 235 17.43 19.59 -8.25
CA GLU A 235 16.80 19.75 -6.94
C GLU A 235 15.50 18.93 -6.88
N PRO A 236 15.34 18.04 -5.88
CA PRO A 236 14.09 17.32 -5.70
C PRO A 236 13.00 18.26 -5.19
N ILE A 237 11.87 18.26 -5.88
CA ILE A 237 10.65 18.99 -5.53
C ILE A 237 9.56 17.98 -5.20
N ASP A 238 8.96 18.13 -4.03
CA ASP A 238 7.77 17.40 -3.65
C ASP A 238 6.55 18.01 -4.37
N VAL A 239 5.92 17.20 -5.22
CA VAL A 239 4.70 17.58 -5.96
C VAL A 239 3.47 16.82 -5.43
N ALA A 240 3.57 16.20 -4.25
CA ALA A 240 2.44 15.52 -3.63
C ALA A 240 1.29 16.49 -3.37
N THR A 241 0.09 16.09 -3.77
CA THR A 241 -1.13 16.80 -3.38
C THR A 241 -1.32 16.73 -1.87
N ASN A 242 -2.02 17.71 -1.29
CA ASN A 242 -2.38 17.68 0.14
C ASN A 242 -3.06 16.36 0.55
N ALA A 243 -3.88 15.77 -0.33
CA ALA A 243 -4.51 14.48 -0.09
C ALA A 243 -3.48 13.33 0.00
N GLN A 244 -2.49 13.32 -0.88
CA GLN A 244 -1.39 12.34 -0.89
C GLN A 244 -0.47 12.52 0.33
N ILE A 245 -0.09 13.75 0.68
CA ILE A 245 0.71 14.04 1.90
C ILE A 245 -0.02 13.53 3.15
N LEU A 246 -1.33 13.77 3.24
CA LEU A 246 -2.13 13.34 4.40
C LEU A 246 -2.32 11.81 4.41
N GLN A 247 -2.42 11.17 3.24
CA GLN A 247 -2.43 9.72 3.15
C GLN A 247 -1.09 9.13 3.60
N TRP A 248 0.02 9.69 3.13
CA TRP A 248 1.37 9.32 3.56
C TRP A 248 1.53 9.49 5.07
N PHE A 249 1.18 10.67 5.60
CA PHE A 249 1.22 10.96 7.04
C PHE A 249 0.36 9.98 7.85
N SER A 250 -0.83 9.64 7.34
CA SER A 250 -1.74 8.70 8.01
C SER A 250 -1.27 7.24 8.01
N LYS A 251 -0.39 6.89 7.05
CA LYS A 251 0.28 5.58 6.97
C LYS A 251 1.54 5.55 7.84
N ALA A 252 2.32 6.63 7.83
CA ALA A 252 3.56 6.79 8.57
C ALA A 252 3.33 6.87 10.09
N GLN A 253 2.28 7.55 10.52
CA GLN A 253 1.83 7.46 11.91
C GLN A 253 0.91 6.25 12.09
N THR A 254 1.06 5.55 13.21
CA THR A 254 0.19 4.45 13.67
C THR A 254 -1.19 4.95 14.10
N LEU A 255 -1.78 5.86 13.33
CA LEU A 255 -3.11 6.39 13.56
C LEU A 255 -4.13 5.26 13.49
N THR A 256 -5.00 5.24 14.48
CA THR A 256 -6.13 4.32 14.55
C THR A 256 -7.09 4.58 13.39
N ARG A 257 -7.88 3.56 13.04
CA ARG A 257 -8.87 3.63 11.95
C ARG A 257 -9.87 4.79 12.15
N THR A 258 -10.15 5.15 13.39
CA THR A 258 -11.04 6.26 13.78
C THR A 258 -10.40 7.61 13.49
N GLU A 259 -9.13 7.81 13.85
CA GLU A 259 -8.37 9.04 13.59
C GLU A 259 -8.20 9.28 12.08
N ARG A 260 -7.88 8.23 11.32
CA ARG A 260 -7.83 8.30 9.84
C ARG A 260 -9.16 8.69 9.20
N LYS A 261 -10.29 8.31 9.81
CA LYS A 261 -11.63 8.67 9.31
C LYS A 261 -11.98 10.11 9.67
N MET A 262 -11.61 10.58 10.86
CA MET A 262 -11.80 11.98 11.26
C MET A 262 -10.97 12.92 10.39
N LEU A 263 -9.71 12.59 10.12
CA LEU A 263 -8.82 13.39 9.27
C LEU A 263 -9.39 13.52 7.85
N ARG A 264 -9.76 12.39 7.21
CA ARG A 264 -10.38 12.40 5.87
C ARG A 264 -11.69 13.18 5.82
N ASN A 265 -12.55 13.03 6.83
CA ASN A 265 -13.81 13.77 6.90
C ASN A 265 -13.60 15.28 7.10
N PHE A 266 -12.57 15.68 7.85
CA PHE A 266 -12.21 17.09 8.04
C PHE A 266 -11.72 17.72 6.73
N ILE A 267 -10.88 17.00 5.98
CA ILE A 267 -10.32 17.46 4.70
C ILE A 267 -11.39 17.55 3.61
N ALA A 268 -12.24 16.51 3.46
CA ALA A 268 -13.32 16.52 2.47
C ALA A 268 -14.25 17.72 2.69
N ARG A 269 -14.54 18.08 3.95
CA ARG A 269 -15.33 19.26 4.29
C ARG A 269 -14.62 20.59 4.01
N PHE A 270 -13.29 20.60 3.96
CA PHE A 270 -12.49 21.80 3.69
C PHE A 270 -12.24 22.01 2.19
N ILE A 271 -12.16 20.92 1.41
CA ILE A 271 -11.92 20.94 -0.03
C ILE A 271 -13.24 21.12 -0.81
N ASP A 272 -14.36 20.53 -0.36
CA ASP A 272 -15.65 20.57 -1.09
C ASP A 272 -16.54 21.79 -0.78
N GLN A 273 -16.05 22.80 -0.05
CA GLN A 273 -16.83 24.02 0.18
C GLN A 273 -16.51 25.08 -0.85
N ASP A 274 -17.28 25.11 -1.94
CA ASP A 274 -17.51 26.34 -2.72
C ASP A 274 -18.12 27.39 -1.77
N LEU A 275 -17.27 28.28 -1.28
CA LEU A 275 -17.65 29.27 -0.28
C LEU A 275 -18.43 30.43 -0.92
N PRO A 276 -19.50 30.91 -0.25
CA PRO A 276 -20.28 32.03 -0.75
C PRO A 276 -19.47 33.33 -0.79
N VAL A 277 -19.79 34.13 -1.81
CA VAL A 277 -19.18 35.42 -2.15
C VAL A 277 -19.37 36.46 -1.04
N ASP A 278 -18.39 36.56 -0.15
CA ASP A 278 -17.95 37.86 0.39
C ASP A 278 -16.41 37.87 0.57
N MET A 279 -15.74 38.13 -0.56
CA MET A 279 -14.32 37.90 -0.83
C MET A 279 -13.35 38.62 0.11
N LYS A 280 -13.75 39.70 0.80
CA LYS A 280 -12.83 40.50 1.62
C LYS A 280 -12.63 39.94 3.04
N ILE A 281 -13.70 39.49 3.69
CA ILE A 281 -13.63 38.95 5.06
C ILE A 281 -13.03 37.55 5.04
N PHE A 282 -13.37 36.75 4.04
CA PHE A 282 -12.81 35.41 3.89
C PHE A 282 -11.32 35.43 3.56
N ALA A 283 -10.85 36.32 2.68
CA ALA A 283 -9.43 36.49 2.40
C ALA A 283 -8.64 36.97 3.63
N GLN A 284 -9.19 37.87 4.44
CA GLN A 284 -8.59 38.27 5.71
C GLN A 284 -8.55 37.13 6.74
N ARG A 285 -9.61 36.32 6.83
CA ARG A 285 -9.67 35.17 7.75
C ARG A 285 -8.75 34.04 7.30
N LYS A 286 -8.64 33.78 6.00
CA LYS A 286 -7.69 32.82 5.41
C LYS A 286 -6.24 33.28 5.63
N LYS A 287 -5.93 34.56 5.37
CA LYS A 287 -4.61 35.13 5.65
C LYS A 287 -4.26 35.13 7.14
N ARG A 288 -5.25 35.33 8.02
CA ARG A 288 -5.09 35.14 9.48
C ARG A 288 -4.88 33.69 9.86
N PHE A 289 -5.60 32.75 9.25
CA PHE A 289 -5.49 31.31 9.51
C PHE A 289 -4.14 30.76 9.00
N GLU A 290 -3.66 31.24 7.86
CA GLU A 290 -2.32 30.97 7.33
C GLU A 290 -1.23 31.62 8.19
N ALA A 291 -1.46 32.81 8.75
CA ALA A 291 -0.54 33.43 9.72
C ALA A 291 -0.52 32.69 11.07
N ILE A 292 -1.65 32.15 11.52
CA ILE A 292 -1.79 31.27 12.69
C ILE A 292 -1.06 29.94 12.44
N LEU A 293 -1.19 29.37 11.24
CA LEU A 293 -0.47 28.16 10.82
C LEU A 293 1.04 28.37 10.65
N ARG A 294 1.48 29.57 10.23
CA ARG A 294 2.90 29.92 10.15
C ARG A 294 3.54 30.23 11.51
N ASN A 295 2.73 30.58 12.50
CA ASN A 295 3.17 30.87 13.87
C ASN A 295 2.90 29.69 14.82
N VAL A 296 2.84 28.45 14.32
CA VAL A 296 2.55 27.25 15.14
C VAL A 296 3.57 27.08 16.28
N ASP A 297 4.84 27.43 16.08
CA ASP A 297 5.83 27.42 17.15
C ASP A 297 5.61 28.54 18.20
N ALA A 298 5.12 29.71 17.78
CA ALA A 298 4.73 30.80 18.68
C ALA A 298 3.37 30.55 19.36
N LEU A 299 2.49 29.74 18.77
CA LEU A 299 1.19 29.33 19.33
C LEU A 299 1.31 28.22 20.36
N VAL A 300 2.34 27.38 20.29
CA VAL A 300 2.71 26.49 21.40
C VAL A 300 3.14 27.33 22.60
N ALA A 301 4.01 28.33 22.38
CA ALA A 301 4.44 29.25 23.44
C ALA A 301 3.30 30.15 23.99
N CYS A 302 2.43 30.68 23.12
CA CYS A 302 1.24 31.41 23.53
C CYS A 302 0.15 30.52 24.12
N GLY A 303 0.11 29.22 23.78
CA GLY A 303 -0.81 28.23 24.33
C GLY A 303 -0.49 27.91 25.79
N ASP A 304 0.79 27.83 26.13
CA ASP A 304 1.24 27.71 27.52
C ASP A 304 0.92 28.99 28.32
N LEU A 305 1.17 30.17 27.72
CA LEU A 305 0.89 31.47 28.33
C LEU A 305 -0.62 31.77 28.47
N LEU A 306 -1.45 31.37 27.49
CA LEU A 306 -2.92 31.43 27.56
C LEU A 306 -3.45 30.40 28.56
N SER A 307 -2.87 29.22 28.66
CA SER A 307 -3.28 28.23 29.67
C SER A 307 -2.98 28.74 31.08
N GLU A 308 -1.83 29.38 31.31
CA GLU A 308 -1.52 30.06 32.57
C GLU A 308 -2.47 31.24 32.84
N MET A 309 -2.74 32.11 31.86
CA MET A 309 -3.64 33.26 32.02
C MET A 309 -5.11 32.84 32.21
N MET A 310 -5.56 31.76 31.56
CA MET A 310 -6.92 31.24 31.72
C MET A 310 -7.11 30.44 33.01
N LEU A 311 -6.04 29.91 33.60
CA LEU A 311 -6.07 29.29 34.94
C LEU A 311 -6.09 30.33 36.08
N GLN A 312 -5.78 31.61 35.80
CA GLN A 312 -5.92 32.71 36.77
C GLN A 312 -7.36 33.22 36.89
N GLU A 313 -8.22 32.97 35.91
CA GLU A 313 -9.65 33.28 35.95
C GLU A 313 -10.43 32.14 36.63
N GLU A 314 -11.06 32.41 37.78
CA GLU A 314 -11.74 31.39 38.61
C GLU A 314 -12.82 30.60 37.87
N ALA A 315 -13.55 31.25 36.95
CA ALA A 315 -14.60 30.60 36.16
C ALA A 315 -14.04 29.52 35.22
N TYR A 316 -12.90 29.80 34.58
CA TYR A 316 -12.25 28.86 33.67
C TYR A 316 -11.50 27.77 34.42
N ARG A 317 -10.85 28.11 35.53
CA ARG A 317 -10.24 27.11 36.43
C ARG A 317 -11.27 26.10 36.91
N ARG A 318 -12.51 26.53 37.23
CA ARG A 318 -13.60 25.64 37.64
C ARG A 318 -14.06 24.73 36.49
N ILE A 319 -14.33 25.27 35.30
CA ILE A 319 -14.78 24.48 34.14
C ILE A 319 -13.69 23.50 33.67
N PHE A 320 -12.43 23.94 33.68
CA PHE A 320 -11.28 23.12 33.31
C PHE A 320 -11.09 21.98 34.31
N ASN A 321 -11.08 22.27 35.62
CA ASN A 321 -11.00 21.24 36.65
C ASN A 321 -12.18 20.28 36.59
N GLU A 322 -13.42 20.74 36.42
CA GLU A 322 -14.58 19.86 36.25
C GLU A 322 -14.47 18.95 35.02
N ARG A 323 -13.80 19.40 33.96
CA ARG A 323 -13.60 18.61 32.75
C ARG A 323 -12.44 17.64 32.89
N VAL A 324 -11.35 18.05 33.55
CA VAL A 324 -10.23 17.18 33.93
C VAL A 324 -10.72 16.11 34.88
N ASP A 325 -11.50 16.46 35.90
CA ASP A 325 -12.11 15.53 36.85
C ASP A 325 -13.07 14.58 36.14
N ARG A 326 -13.94 15.07 35.25
CA ARG A 326 -14.80 14.19 34.43
C ARG A 326 -14.01 13.21 33.56
N LEU A 327 -12.92 13.67 32.93
CA LEU A 327 -12.07 12.82 32.10
C LEU A 327 -11.26 11.83 32.94
N ALA A 328 -10.74 12.26 34.09
CA ALA A 328 -10.03 11.43 35.05
C ALA A 328 -10.97 10.37 35.63
N SER A 329 -12.16 10.75 36.10
CA SER A 329 -13.19 9.83 36.56
C SER A 329 -13.60 8.84 35.47
N SER A 330 -13.80 9.28 34.22
CA SER A 330 -14.14 8.38 33.12
C SER A 330 -13.00 7.40 32.78
N ARG A 331 -11.74 7.84 32.85
CA ARG A 331 -10.58 6.97 32.64
C ARG A 331 -10.39 5.99 33.80
N VAL A 332 -10.52 6.46 35.04
CA VAL A 332 -10.46 5.63 36.24
C VAL A 332 -11.58 4.58 36.20
N GLU A 333 -12.80 4.96 35.84
CA GLU A 333 -13.94 4.04 35.74
C GLU A 333 -13.71 2.98 34.66
N LYS A 334 -13.22 3.35 33.47
CA LYS A 334 -12.84 2.39 32.42
C LYS A 334 -11.72 1.46 32.87
N GLU A 335 -10.71 1.98 33.57
CA GLU A 335 -9.59 1.18 34.07
C GLU A 335 -10.03 0.25 35.22
N VAL A 336 -10.93 0.71 36.08
CA VAL A 336 -11.55 -0.08 37.15
C VAL A 336 -12.40 -1.20 36.54
N GLU A 337 -13.21 -0.93 35.53
CA GLU A 337 -13.99 -1.99 34.85
C GLU A 337 -13.10 -2.98 34.11
N ARG A 338 -12.02 -2.52 33.48
CA ARG A 338 -11.00 -3.39 32.88
C ARG A 338 -10.36 -4.30 33.94
N ARG A 339 -9.89 -3.74 35.05
CA ARG A 339 -9.27 -4.51 36.15
C ARG A 339 -10.27 -5.43 36.85
N LYS A 340 -11.52 -5.02 37.03
CA LYS A 340 -12.58 -5.89 37.56
C LYS A 340 -12.82 -7.10 36.65
N ALA A 341 -12.84 -6.89 35.33
CA ALA A 341 -12.99 -7.99 34.38
C ALA A 341 -11.79 -8.94 34.42
N GLU A 342 -10.58 -8.40 34.53
CA GLU A 342 -9.33 -9.17 34.68
C GLU A 342 -9.31 -9.98 35.99
N ILE A 343 -9.63 -9.35 37.12
CA ILE A 343 -9.74 -10.01 38.43
C ILE A 343 -10.83 -11.09 38.41
N LYS A 344 -12.00 -10.84 37.80
CA LYS A 344 -13.05 -11.86 37.68
C LYS A 344 -12.58 -13.08 36.89
N LYS A 345 -11.80 -12.86 35.82
CA LYS A 345 -11.23 -13.95 35.02
C LYS A 345 -10.20 -14.74 35.83
N GLU A 346 -9.40 -14.06 36.65
CA GLU A 346 -8.39 -14.70 37.50
C GLU A 346 -9.01 -15.44 38.70
N ILE A 347 -10.09 -14.91 39.29
CA ILE A 347 -10.88 -15.63 40.30
C ILE A 347 -11.46 -16.91 39.69
N ALA A 348 -12.07 -16.83 38.50
CA ALA A 348 -12.64 -18.00 37.85
C ALA A 348 -11.59 -19.09 37.57
N SER A 349 -10.38 -18.72 37.13
CA SER A 349 -9.30 -19.70 36.90
C SER A 349 -8.76 -20.29 38.21
N LEU A 350 -8.70 -19.51 39.29
CA LEU A 350 -8.32 -19.99 40.61
C LEU A 350 -9.38 -20.91 41.23
N GLU A 351 -10.66 -20.63 41.01
CA GLU A 351 -11.77 -21.50 41.44
C GLU A 351 -11.74 -22.84 40.69
N GLU A 352 -11.54 -22.81 39.37
CA GLU A 352 -11.36 -24.03 38.56
C GLU A 352 -10.18 -24.87 39.09
N ARG A 353 -9.02 -24.24 39.29
CA ARG A 353 -7.84 -24.91 39.83
C ARG A 353 -8.03 -25.45 41.25
N ARG A 354 -8.81 -24.75 42.08
CA ARG A 354 -9.19 -25.23 43.42
C ARG A 354 -10.06 -26.48 43.32
N THR A 355 -11.06 -26.48 42.43
CA THR A 355 -11.92 -27.67 42.25
C THR A 355 -11.14 -28.88 41.75
N GLU A 356 -10.21 -28.69 40.81
CA GLU A 356 -9.30 -29.76 40.36
C GLU A 356 -8.45 -30.34 41.51
N MET A 357 -7.90 -29.47 42.36
CA MET A 357 -7.13 -29.92 43.53
C MET A 357 -8.00 -30.64 44.57
N GLU A 358 -9.23 -30.18 44.81
CA GLU A 358 -10.17 -30.84 45.71
C GLU A 358 -10.57 -32.23 45.20
N GLU A 359 -10.79 -32.39 43.89
CA GLU A 359 -11.03 -33.69 43.26
C GLU A 359 -9.81 -34.61 43.34
N ALA A 360 -8.61 -34.08 43.12
CA ALA A 360 -7.37 -34.84 43.26
C ALA A 360 -7.16 -35.33 44.69
N LEU A 361 -7.41 -34.47 45.70
CA LEU A 361 -7.35 -34.85 47.12
C LEU A 361 -8.37 -35.92 47.48
N ARG A 362 -9.60 -35.84 46.96
CA ARG A 362 -10.61 -36.91 47.15
C ARG A 362 -10.14 -38.24 46.59
N ARG A 363 -9.65 -38.26 45.33
CA ARG A 363 -9.11 -39.48 44.72
C ARG A 363 -7.98 -40.08 45.54
N LEU A 364 -7.04 -39.24 46.00
CA LEU A 364 -5.92 -39.69 46.82
C LEU A 364 -6.39 -40.25 48.18
N THR A 365 -7.40 -39.63 48.79
CA THR A 365 -7.99 -40.09 50.06
C THR A 365 -8.68 -41.44 49.88
N ASP A 366 -9.44 -41.62 48.80
CA ASP A 366 -10.09 -42.90 48.47
C ASP A 366 -9.07 -44.00 48.19
N GLU A 367 -7.96 -43.68 47.52
CA GLU A 367 -6.83 -44.59 47.30
C GLU A 367 -6.18 -45.01 48.63
N PHE A 368 -5.90 -44.06 49.52
CA PHE A 368 -5.34 -44.34 50.84
C PHE A 368 -6.29 -45.20 51.70
N ASP A 369 -7.58 -44.90 51.69
CA ASP A 369 -8.58 -45.68 52.44
C ASP A 369 -8.73 -47.09 51.88
N ASN A 370 -8.71 -47.25 50.55
CA ASN A 370 -8.70 -48.56 49.92
C ASN A 370 -7.45 -49.36 50.29
N GLU A 371 -6.28 -48.72 50.29
CA GLU A 371 -5.03 -49.40 50.67
C GLU A 371 -5.03 -49.77 52.15
N ARG A 372 -5.52 -48.89 53.03
CA ARG A 372 -5.70 -49.19 54.45
C ARG A 372 -6.66 -50.35 54.68
N ARG A 373 -7.76 -50.44 53.92
CA ARG A 373 -8.69 -51.58 53.96
C ARG A 373 -8.04 -52.87 53.48
N LYS A 374 -7.25 -52.83 52.39
CA LYS A 374 -6.48 -53.99 51.91
C LYS A 374 -5.45 -54.46 52.94
N GLN A 375 -4.71 -53.56 53.56
CA GLN A 375 -3.75 -53.88 54.62
C GLN A 375 -4.46 -54.46 55.84
N LYS A 376 -5.57 -53.85 56.29
CA LYS A 376 -6.35 -54.36 57.42
C LYS A 376 -6.88 -55.77 57.16
N THR A 377 -7.47 -56.01 55.99
CA THR A 377 -8.00 -57.34 55.62
C THR A 377 -6.88 -58.38 55.47
N ARG A 378 -5.69 -57.98 54.99
CA ARG A 378 -4.51 -58.85 54.96
C ARG A 378 -4.04 -59.23 56.37
N LEU A 379 -3.90 -58.24 57.27
CA LEU A 379 -3.53 -58.47 58.67
C LEU A 379 -4.57 -59.34 59.39
N GLU A 380 -5.86 -59.10 59.20
CA GLU A 380 -6.91 -59.93 59.79
C GLU A 380 -6.85 -61.39 59.29
N ARG A 381 -6.51 -61.61 58.02
CA ARG A 381 -6.29 -62.96 57.47
C ARG A 381 -5.05 -63.62 58.07
N GLU A 382 -3.96 -62.87 58.22
CA GLU A 382 -2.72 -63.37 58.85
C GLU A 382 -2.96 -63.71 60.32
N MET A 383 -3.59 -62.83 61.09
CA MET A 383 -3.99 -63.05 62.48
C MET A 383 -4.91 -64.27 62.64
N LYS A 384 -5.93 -64.43 61.77
CA LYS A 384 -6.81 -65.61 61.80
C LYS A 384 -6.05 -66.91 61.48
N LYS A 385 -5.10 -66.87 60.54
CA LYS A 385 -4.24 -68.02 60.23
C LYS A 385 -3.36 -68.38 61.43
N GLU A 386 -2.75 -67.39 62.08
CA GLU A 386 -1.95 -67.61 63.29
C GLU A 386 -2.78 -68.14 64.45
N GLN A 387 -3.94 -67.54 64.71
CA GLN A 387 -4.87 -68.04 65.73
C GLN A 387 -5.26 -69.48 65.46
N ALA A 388 -5.66 -69.82 64.23
CA ALA A 388 -6.00 -71.20 63.87
C ALA A 388 -4.82 -72.16 64.04
N ALA A 389 -3.59 -71.73 63.72
CA ALA A 389 -2.37 -72.50 63.94
C ALA A 389 -2.09 -72.73 65.43
N TRP A 390 -2.25 -71.69 66.27
CA TRP A 390 -2.11 -71.78 67.72
C TRP A 390 -3.18 -72.66 68.35
N THR A 391 -4.45 -72.53 67.94
CA THR A 391 -5.54 -73.40 68.42
C THR A 391 -5.27 -74.87 68.07
N LYS A 392 -4.75 -75.15 66.86
CA LYS A 392 -4.32 -76.51 66.49
C LYS A 392 -3.20 -77.01 67.40
N LYS A 393 -2.17 -76.20 67.68
CA LYS A 393 -1.08 -76.57 68.61
C LYS A 393 -1.60 -76.83 70.02
N ILE A 394 -2.45 -75.96 70.56
CA ILE A 394 -3.06 -76.11 71.89
C ILE A 394 -3.87 -77.40 71.96
N ASN A 395 -4.70 -77.68 70.95
CA ASN A 395 -5.49 -78.91 70.90
C ASN A 395 -4.61 -80.16 70.82
N LEU A 396 -3.47 -80.08 70.10
CA LEU A 396 -2.50 -81.18 70.05
C LEU A 396 -1.89 -81.43 71.43
N CYS A 397 -1.35 -80.38 72.08
CA CYS A 397 -0.78 -80.49 73.43
C CYS A 397 -1.82 -80.94 74.47
N ARG A 398 -3.08 -80.52 74.32
CA ARG A 398 -4.17 -80.96 75.20
C ARG A 398 -4.46 -82.46 75.04
N LYS A 399 -4.49 -82.98 73.80
CA LYS A 399 -4.63 -84.42 73.53
C LYS A 399 -3.45 -85.21 74.09
N GLU A 400 -2.23 -84.69 73.96
CA GLU A 400 -1.03 -85.30 74.55
C GLU A 400 -1.12 -85.33 76.08
N LEU A 401 -1.56 -84.24 76.73
CA LEU A 401 -1.80 -84.19 78.17
C LEU A 401 -2.93 -85.13 78.62
N GLU A 402 -4.03 -85.20 77.89
CA GLU A 402 -5.15 -86.13 78.17
C GLU A 402 -4.70 -87.59 78.03
N SER A 403 -3.85 -87.91 77.05
CA SER A 403 -3.21 -89.23 76.95
C SER A 403 -2.32 -89.52 78.15
N LEU A 404 -1.40 -88.61 78.49
CA LEU A 404 -0.47 -88.78 79.62
C LEU A 404 -1.19 -88.88 80.97
N THR A 405 -2.26 -88.11 81.17
CA THR A 405 -3.09 -88.19 82.39
C THR A 405 -3.91 -89.48 82.43
N GLY A 406 -4.41 -89.95 81.29
CA GLY A 406 -5.02 -91.28 81.18
C GLY A 406 -4.04 -92.40 81.50
N ASP A 407 -2.83 -92.33 80.97
CA ASP A 407 -1.75 -93.29 81.24
C ASP A 407 -1.35 -93.28 82.72
N LEU A 408 -1.25 -92.10 83.35
CA LEU A 408 -1.00 -91.94 84.78
C LEU A 408 -2.16 -92.48 85.63
N ALA A 409 -3.41 -92.28 85.22
CA ALA A 409 -4.57 -92.82 85.91
C ALA A 409 -4.57 -94.35 85.86
N GLN A 410 -4.31 -94.94 84.69
CA GLN A 410 -4.16 -96.40 84.55
C GLN A 410 -2.98 -96.93 85.36
N ALA A 411 -1.84 -96.24 85.38
CA ALA A 411 -0.69 -96.63 86.20
C ALA A 411 -1.01 -96.56 87.71
N ARG A 412 -1.78 -95.55 88.13
CA ARG A 412 -2.25 -95.40 89.51
C ARG A 412 -3.25 -96.48 89.89
N GLU A 413 -4.16 -96.85 89.00
CA GLU A 413 -5.15 -97.91 89.21
C GLU A 413 -4.46 -99.28 89.30
N ARG A 414 -3.50 -99.58 88.42
CA ARG A 414 -2.64 -100.77 88.53
C ARG A 414 -1.87 -100.81 89.84
N LEU A 415 -1.33 -99.68 90.30
CA LEU A 415 -0.66 -99.58 91.60
C LEU A 415 -1.63 -99.83 92.77
N TYR A 416 -2.87 -99.33 92.68
CA TYR A 416 -3.90 -99.62 93.70
C TYR A 416 -4.32 -101.09 93.70
N GLU A 417 -4.50 -101.71 92.53
CA GLU A 417 -4.79 -103.15 92.41
C GLU A 417 -3.64 -104.00 92.96
N GLU A 418 -2.38 -103.66 92.67
CA GLU A 418 -1.21 -104.30 93.28
C GLU A 418 -1.17 -104.13 94.81
N LEU A 419 -1.55 -102.96 95.32
CA LEU A 419 -1.60 -102.68 96.75
C LEU A 419 -2.72 -103.46 97.46
N ILE A 420 -3.91 -103.56 96.84
CA ILE A 420 -5.04 -104.33 97.37
C ILE A 420 -4.72 -105.83 97.34
N HIS A 421 -4.03 -106.33 96.32
CA HIS A 421 -3.57 -107.72 96.28
C HIS A 421 -2.47 -108.05 97.29
N ARG A 422 -1.60 -107.08 97.64
CA ARG A 422 -0.58 -107.27 98.68
C ARG A 422 -1.11 -107.15 100.12
N TYR A 423 -2.24 -106.45 100.32
CA TYR A 423 -2.82 -106.22 101.65
C TYR A 423 -4.35 -106.38 101.63
N PRO A 424 -4.89 -107.61 101.67
CA PRO A 424 -6.31 -107.79 101.96
C PRO A 424 -6.58 -107.35 103.41
N LEU A 425 -7.49 -106.39 103.58
CA LEU A 425 -7.99 -105.96 104.89
C LEU A 425 -9.39 -106.55 105.10
N PRO A 426 -9.72 -106.92 106.35
CA PRO A 426 -9.08 -107.92 107.21
C PRO A 426 -9.59 -109.35 106.97
#